data_AF-A0A6N2DRS4-F1
#
_entry.id   AF-A0A6N2DRS4-F1
#
_cell.length_a   1.000
_cell.length_b   1.000
_cell.length_c   1.000
_cell.angle_alpha   90.00
_cell.angle_beta   90.00
_cell.angle_gamma   90.00
#
_symmetry.space_group_name_H-M   'P 1'
#
loop_
_entity.id
_entity.type
_entity.pdbx_description
1 polymer ?
#
loop_
_entity_poly.entity_id
_entity_poly.type
_entity_poly.pdbx_seq_one_letter_code
_entity_poly.pdbx_strand_id
1 'polypeptide(L)'
;MDDQGRFGLETALAAAERDELAVWVGDFLASAGSDNEVLGAALAQRPHWWVGPLELELSDLERLAGPEDDALCAVDDEEWEDDIDSMEDSLGDGWAPPPLLVQYDGGRLLLQDGNHRYEAMVRAGERRGWGIVYFDVEADRDRFVADHGVSGHVPTNG
;
A
#
# COMPACT_ATOMS: atom_id res chain seq x y z
N MET A 1 9.69 11.43 -17.65
CA MET A 1 8.47 10.69 -17.95
C MET A 1 7.86 10.44 -16.61
N ASP A 2 6.77 11.11 -16.30
CA ASP A 2 6.16 11.09 -14.99
C ASP A 2 5.66 9.67 -14.69
N ASP A 3 6.29 8.98 -13.75
CA ASP A 3 5.93 7.62 -13.30
C ASP A 3 4.51 7.54 -12.70
N GLN A 4 3.86 8.69 -12.51
CA GLN A 4 2.51 8.83 -11.97
C GLN A 4 1.44 8.05 -12.75
N GLY A 5 1.62 7.83 -14.05
CA GLY A 5 0.69 7.03 -14.87
C GLY A 5 0.97 5.53 -14.87
N ARG A 6 2.17 5.11 -14.44
CA ARG A 6 2.62 3.71 -14.51
C ARG A 6 2.20 2.91 -13.27
N PHE A 7 2.13 3.56 -12.12
CA PHE A 7 1.85 2.93 -10.84
C PHE A 7 0.62 3.55 -10.17
N GLY A 8 -0.54 3.41 -10.80
CA GLY A 8 -1.83 3.82 -10.24
C GLY A 8 -2.72 2.61 -9.88
N LEU A 9 -3.85 2.89 -9.23
CA LEU A 9 -4.85 1.88 -8.87
C LEU A 9 -5.25 0.98 -10.05
N GLU A 10 -5.52 1.56 -11.22
CA GLU A 10 -5.92 0.81 -12.41
C GLU A 10 -4.87 -0.22 -12.85
N THR A 11 -3.59 0.18 -12.81
CA THR A 11 -2.48 -0.71 -13.18
C THR A 11 -2.26 -1.82 -12.14
N ALA A 12 -2.49 -1.52 -10.86
CA ALA A 12 -2.41 -2.51 -9.79
C ALA A 12 -3.55 -3.54 -9.87
N LEU A 13 -4.78 -3.10 -10.19
CA LEU A 13 -5.91 -3.97 -10.44
C LEU A 13 -5.65 -4.88 -11.65
N ALA A 14 -5.16 -4.33 -12.75
CA ALA A 14 -4.82 -5.12 -13.94
C ALA A 14 -3.68 -6.13 -13.68
N ALA A 15 -2.71 -5.78 -12.84
CA ALA A 15 -1.66 -6.71 -12.41
C ALA A 15 -2.22 -7.84 -11.53
N ALA A 16 -3.15 -7.55 -10.63
CA ALA A 16 -3.83 -8.56 -9.81
C ALA A 16 -4.65 -9.54 -10.66
N GLU A 17 -5.37 -9.07 -11.67
CA GLU A 17 -6.11 -9.94 -12.61
C GLU A 17 -5.21 -10.88 -13.41
N ARG A 18 -3.94 -10.51 -13.59
CA ARG A 18 -2.93 -11.27 -14.34
C ARG A 18 -2.01 -12.12 -13.46
N ASP A 19 -2.22 -12.13 -12.14
CA ASP A 19 -1.32 -12.78 -11.19
C ASP A 19 0.11 -12.20 -11.16
N GLU A 20 0.24 -10.92 -11.52
CA GLU A 20 1.51 -10.20 -11.63
C GLU A 20 1.71 -9.17 -10.51
N LEU A 21 0.87 -9.22 -9.46
CA LEU A 21 0.86 -8.22 -8.39
C LEU A 21 2.19 -8.11 -7.66
N ALA A 22 2.88 -9.23 -7.42
CA ALA A 22 4.20 -9.23 -6.80
C ALA A 22 5.25 -8.46 -7.62
N VAL A 23 5.20 -8.60 -8.95
CA VAL A 23 6.09 -7.89 -9.88
C VAL A 23 5.75 -6.41 -9.88
N TRP A 24 4.46 -6.08 -9.95
CA TRP A 24 3.98 -4.70 -9.90
C TRP A 24 4.42 -3.99 -8.62
N VAL A 25 4.31 -4.65 -7.46
CA VAL A 25 4.75 -4.09 -6.17
C VAL A 25 6.26 -3.86 -6.15
N GLY A 26 7.06 -4.83 -6.63
CA GLY A 26 8.52 -4.66 -6.71
C GLY A 26 8.93 -3.48 -7.58
N ASP A 27 8.32 -3.35 -8.76
CA ASP A 27 8.54 -2.22 -9.67
C ASP A 27 8.10 -0.89 -9.06
N PHE A 28 6.96 -0.87 -8.34
CA PHE A 28 6.44 0.32 -7.68
C PHE A 28 7.37 0.82 -6.56
N LEU A 29 7.83 -0.09 -5.70
CA LEU A 29 8.74 0.24 -4.60
C LEU A 29 10.10 0.76 -5.09
N ALA A 30 10.53 0.36 -6.29
CA ALA A 30 11.73 0.87 -6.94
C ALA A 30 11.49 2.14 -7.78
N SER A 31 10.26 2.64 -7.83
CA SER A 31 9.91 3.86 -8.55
C SER A 31 10.04 5.09 -7.66
N ALA A 32 10.16 6.26 -8.29
CA ALA A 32 10.14 7.55 -7.59
C ALA A 32 8.82 7.83 -6.83
N GLY A 33 7.76 7.05 -7.06
CA GLY A 33 6.47 7.20 -6.36
C GLY A 33 6.42 6.55 -4.96
N SER A 34 7.42 5.75 -4.60
CA SER A 34 7.56 5.13 -3.27
C SER A 34 8.96 5.35 -2.69
N ASP A 35 10.00 5.27 -3.53
CA ASP A 35 11.41 5.40 -3.12
C ASP A 35 11.82 4.44 -1.98
N ASN A 36 11.26 3.23 -2.00
CA ASN A 36 11.44 2.22 -0.96
C ASN A 36 12.07 0.93 -1.51
N GLU A 37 13.17 1.11 -2.26
CA GLU A 37 13.93 0.03 -2.88
C GLU A 37 14.36 -1.04 -1.86
N VAL A 38 14.65 -0.64 -0.62
CA VAL A 38 15.07 -1.54 0.47
C VAL A 38 13.95 -2.52 0.83
N LEU A 39 12.71 -2.04 0.95
CA LEU A 39 11.56 -2.90 1.18
C LEU A 39 11.30 -3.80 -0.02
N GLY A 40 11.40 -3.27 -1.25
CA GLY A 40 11.25 -4.06 -2.47
C GLY A 40 12.25 -5.22 -2.54
N ALA A 41 13.53 -4.94 -2.23
CA ALA A 41 14.57 -5.95 -2.14
C ALA A 41 14.33 -6.96 -1.01
N ALA A 42 13.80 -6.53 0.14
CA ALA A 42 13.44 -7.41 1.25
C ALA A 42 12.34 -8.40 0.86
N LEU A 43 11.29 -7.92 0.19
CA LEU A 43 10.17 -8.73 -0.28
C LEU A 43 10.57 -9.69 -1.41
N ALA A 44 11.58 -9.34 -2.20
CA ALA A 44 12.10 -10.24 -3.24
C ALA A 44 12.90 -11.44 -2.69
N GLN A 45 13.34 -11.41 -1.43
CA GLN A 45 14.17 -12.48 -0.85
C GLN A 45 13.38 -13.74 -0.49
N ARG A 46 12.06 -13.64 -0.32
CA ARG A 46 11.20 -14.74 0.14
C ARG A 46 9.86 -14.71 -0.60
N PRO A 47 9.20 -15.86 -0.79
CA PRO A 47 7.85 -15.85 -1.33
C PRO A 47 6.90 -15.20 -0.31
N HIS A 48 6.03 -14.35 -0.82
CA HIS A 48 4.92 -13.73 -0.08
C HIS A 48 3.62 -14.02 -0.81
N TRP A 49 2.52 -14.02 -0.06
CA TRP A 49 1.17 -14.11 -0.62
C TRP A 49 0.55 -12.73 -0.66
N TRP A 50 -0.22 -12.45 -1.70
CA TRP A 50 -0.71 -11.11 -1.99
C TRP A 50 -2.24 -11.11 -2.13
N VAL A 51 -2.89 -10.08 -1.61
CA VAL A 51 -4.32 -9.83 -1.77
C VAL A 51 -4.53 -8.36 -2.10
N GLY A 52 -5.36 -8.10 -3.11
CA GLY A 52 -5.76 -6.75 -3.49
C GLY A 52 -5.43 -6.41 -4.94
N PRO A 53 -5.49 -5.12 -5.33
CA PRO A 53 -5.92 -4.00 -4.49
C PRO A 53 -7.32 -4.18 -3.90
N LEU A 54 -7.52 -3.80 -2.64
CA LEU A 54 -8.82 -3.79 -1.95
C LEU A 54 -9.00 -2.51 -1.13
N GLU A 55 -10.25 -2.11 -0.89
CA GLU A 55 -10.56 -1.01 0.02
C GLU A 55 -10.38 -1.45 1.47
N LEU A 56 -9.56 -0.73 2.22
CA LEU A 56 -9.29 -0.93 3.64
C LEU A 56 -9.83 0.28 4.42
N GLU A 57 -10.38 0.05 5.62
CA GLU A 57 -10.67 1.16 6.54
C GLU A 57 -9.33 1.71 7.05
N LEU A 58 -9.12 3.01 6.90
CA LEU A 58 -7.86 3.65 7.31
C LEU A 58 -7.64 3.52 8.82
N SER A 59 -8.71 3.49 9.61
CA SER A 59 -8.63 3.29 11.07
C SER A 59 -8.11 1.92 11.51
N ASP A 60 -8.11 0.93 10.62
CA ASP A 60 -7.62 -0.42 10.90
C ASP A 60 -6.12 -0.56 10.60
N LEU A 61 -5.51 0.45 9.95
CA LEU A 61 -4.10 0.46 9.61
C LEU A 61 -3.27 0.98 10.77
N GLU A 62 -2.27 0.19 11.15
CA GLU A 62 -1.27 0.58 12.13
C GLU A 62 -0.04 1.12 11.42
N ARG A 63 0.24 2.41 11.61
CA ARG A 63 1.42 3.06 11.04
C ARG A 63 2.68 2.57 11.75
N LEU A 64 3.70 2.26 10.96
CA LEU A 64 5.06 2.05 11.47
C LEU A 64 5.90 3.34 11.45
N ALA A 65 5.43 4.39 10.76
CA ALA A 65 6.10 5.70 10.67
C ALA A 65 5.10 6.89 10.63
N GLY A 66 5.48 8.02 11.23
CA GLY A 66 4.71 9.27 11.30
C GLY A 66 5.44 10.39 12.07
N PRO A 67 4.89 11.60 12.15
CA PRO A 67 5.52 12.73 12.86
C PRO A 67 5.37 12.67 14.39
N GLU A 68 4.65 11.68 14.92
CA GLU A 68 4.52 11.46 16.37
C GLU A 68 5.78 10.77 16.94
N ASP A 69 6.22 11.13 18.16
CA ASP A 69 7.46 10.67 18.86
C ASP A 69 7.68 9.14 18.92
N ASP A 70 6.69 8.32 18.57
CA ASP A 70 6.76 6.84 18.52
C ASP A 70 7.09 6.28 17.12
N ALA A 71 7.38 7.12 16.13
CA ALA A 71 7.76 6.70 14.78
C ALA A 71 9.24 6.38 14.61
N LEU A 72 9.55 5.30 13.87
CA LEU A 72 10.92 4.84 13.61
C LEU A 72 11.74 5.74 12.65
N CYS A 73 11.14 6.77 12.05
CA CYS A 73 11.81 7.76 11.21
C CYS A 73 11.16 9.13 11.37
N ALA A 74 11.90 10.08 11.93
CA ALA A 74 11.55 11.51 11.91
C ALA A 74 11.84 12.06 10.51
N VAL A 75 10.83 12.62 9.86
CA VAL A 75 10.96 13.38 8.61
C VAL A 75 10.90 14.87 8.96
N ASP A 76 11.66 15.70 8.26
CA ASP A 76 11.71 17.16 8.48
C ASP A 76 10.33 17.79 8.16
N ASP A 77 9.78 18.55 9.10
CA ASP A 77 8.37 18.97 9.11
C ASP A 77 7.96 19.82 7.89
N GLU A 78 8.87 20.63 7.33
CA GLU A 78 8.56 21.55 6.22
C GLU A 78 8.40 20.84 4.86
N GLU A 79 9.23 19.84 4.53
CA GLU A 79 9.08 19.06 3.29
C GLU A 79 7.87 18.12 3.35
N TRP A 80 7.53 17.64 4.55
CA TRP A 80 6.35 16.79 4.79
C TRP A 80 5.04 17.53 4.57
N GLU A 81 4.93 18.81 4.97
CA GLU A 81 3.70 19.59 4.80
C GLU A 81 3.46 20.00 3.33
N ASP A 82 4.49 20.44 2.60
CA ASP A 82 4.35 20.85 1.19
C ASP A 82 3.91 19.67 0.28
N ASP A 83 4.42 18.46 0.52
CA ASP A 83 4.03 17.25 -0.22
C ASP A 83 2.59 16.81 0.09
N ILE A 84 2.14 17.00 1.33
CA ILE A 84 0.77 16.66 1.75
C ILE A 84 -0.24 17.62 1.13
N ASP A 85 0.01 18.93 1.18
CA ASP A 85 -0.91 19.92 0.63
C ASP A 85 -1.11 19.71 -0.88
N SER A 86 -0.04 19.38 -1.62
CA SER A 86 -0.16 19.06 -3.05
C SER A 86 -0.93 17.75 -3.32
N MET A 87 -0.87 16.78 -2.39
CA MET A 87 -1.64 15.53 -2.51
C MET A 87 -3.11 15.71 -2.13
N GLU A 88 -3.43 16.54 -1.13
CA GLU A 88 -4.80 16.88 -0.75
C GLU A 88 -5.55 17.57 -1.88
N ASP A 89 -4.92 18.56 -2.53
CA ASP A 89 -5.50 19.25 -3.69
C ASP A 89 -5.76 18.28 -4.85
N SER A 90 -4.84 17.34 -5.09
CA SER A 90 -4.97 16.34 -6.16
C SER A 90 -6.08 15.32 -5.88
N LEU A 91 -6.26 14.91 -4.62
CA LEU A 91 -7.37 14.03 -4.20
C LEU A 91 -8.73 14.72 -4.44
N GLY A 92 -8.84 16.01 -4.12
CA GLY A 92 -10.03 16.82 -4.37
C GLY A 92 -10.41 16.91 -5.86
N ASP A 93 -9.43 16.84 -6.75
CA ASP A 93 -9.61 16.86 -8.21
C ASP A 93 -9.93 15.47 -8.81
N GLY A 94 -10.09 14.44 -7.97
CA GLY A 94 -10.48 13.08 -8.39
C GLY A 94 -9.30 12.19 -8.78
N TRP A 95 -8.07 12.54 -8.39
CA TRP A 95 -6.92 11.66 -8.53
C TRP A 95 -7.05 10.44 -7.60
N ALA A 96 -6.91 9.24 -8.16
CA ALA A 96 -6.82 8.01 -7.38
C ALA A 96 -5.35 7.72 -7.07
N PRO A 97 -4.89 7.86 -5.81
CA PRO A 97 -3.49 7.62 -5.49
C PRO A 97 -3.14 6.14 -5.72
N PRO A 98 -1.84 5.83 -5.90
CA PRO A 98 -1.39 4.45 -5.87
C PRO A 98 -1.86 3.77 -4.57
N PRO A 99 -2.15 2.45 -4.59
CA PRO A 99 -2.58 1.74 -3.38
C PRO A 99 -1.48 1.72 -2.31
N LEU A 100 -1.87 1.76 -1.05
CA LEU A 100 -0.99 1.58 0.12
C LEU A 100 -0.42 0.16 0.14
N LEU A 101 0.78 -0.02 0.67
CA LEU A 101 1.33 -1.35 0.91
C LEU A 101 1.21 -1.72 2.38
N VAL A 102 0.56 -2.84 2.65
CA VAL A 102 0.20 -3.26 4.00
C VAL A 102 0.67 -4.68 4.25
N GLN A 103 1.28 -4.92 5.40
CA GLN A 103 1.57 -6.27 5.88
C GLN A 103 0.45 -6.75 6.80
N TYR A 104 -0.01 -7.98 6.62
CA TYR A 104 -0.78 -8.66 7.64
C TYR A 104 0.16 -9.45 8.56
N ASP A 105 0.16 -9.11 9.85
CA ASP A 105 0.95 -9.80 10.88
C ASP A 105 0.08 -10.10 12.11
N GLY A 106 -0.22 -11.37 12.34
CA GLY A 106 -0.90 -11.81 13.57
C GLY A 106 -2.25 -11.13 13.85
N GLY A 107 -3.01 -10.74 12.82
CA GLY A 107 -4.29 -10.03 12.97
C GLY A 107 -4.20 -8.51 12.84
N ARG A 108 -3.01 -7.96 12.64
CA ARG A 108 -2.75 -6.53 12.51
C ARG A 108 -2.44 -6.18 11.07
N LEU A 109 -2.89 -5.01 10.62
CA LEU A 109 -2.60 -4.45 9.29
C LEU A 109 -1.55 -3.35 9.45
N LEU A 110 -0.28 -3.68 9.21
CA LEU A 110 0.84 -2.75 9.38
C LEU A 110 1.09 -2.00 8.07
N LEU A 111 1.06 -0.66 8.10
CA LEU A 111 1.38 0.18 6.94
C LEU A 111 2.90 0.19 6.71
N GLN A 112 3.32 -0.36 5.57
CA GLN A 112 4.73 -0.52 5.20
C GLN A 112 5.20 0.53 4.20
N ASP A 113 4.32 0.94 3.28
CA ASP A 113 4.59 2.00 2.32
C ASP A 113 3.34 2.86 2.06
N GLY A 114 3.54 4.16 1.83
CA GLY A 114 2.48 5.12 1.58
C GLY A 114 2.05 5.93 2.80
N ASN A 115 2.92 6.16 3.78
CA ASN A 115 2.61 6.96 4.97
C ASN A 115 2.13 8.39 4.64
N HIS A 116 2.75 9.07 3.66
CA HIS A 116 2.29 10.39 3.20
C HIS A 116 0.88 10.33 2.59
N ARG A 117 0.62 9.32 1.74
CA ARG A 117 -0.69 9.11 1.12
C ARG A 117 -1.77 8.80 2.16
N TYR A 118 -1.43 7.99 3.16
CA TYR A 118 -2.29 7.72 4.31
C TYR A 118 -2.64 9.01 5.05
N GLU A 119 -1.63 9.83 5.38
CA GLU A 119 -1.83 11.09 6.10
C GLU A 119 -2.72 12.05 5.32
N ALA A 120 -2.44 12.24 4.02
CA ALA A 120 -3.26 13.08 3.14
C ALA A 120 -4.72 12.60 3.07
N MET A 121 -4.96 11.28 2.95
CA MET A 121 -6.31 10.72 2.97
C MET A 121 -7.03 10.97 4.30
N VAL A 122 -6.35 10.80 5.44
CA VAL A 122 -6.93 11.06 6.76
C VAL A 122 -7.30 12.54 6.93
N ARG A 123 -6.42 13.46 6.51
CA ARG A 123 -6.66 14.91 6.59
C ARG A 123 -7.78 15.37 5.65
N ALA A 124 -7.88 14.78 4.46
CA ALA A 124 -8.99 14.98 3.54
C ALA A 124 -10.34 14.42 4.08
N GLY A 125 -10.31 13.70 5.20
CA GLY A 125 -11.50 13.12 5.83
C GLY A 125 -11.97 11.81 5.18
N GLU A 126 -11.11 11.18 4.38
CA GLU A 126 -11.40 9.87 3.80
C GLU A 126 -11.42 8.79 4.88
N ARG A 127 -12.33 7.85 4.73
CA ARG A 127 -12.47 6.72 5.67
C ARG A 127 -11.79 5.46 5.17
N ARG A 128 -11.61 5.37 3.86
CA ARG A 128 -11.15 4.19 3.15
C ARG A 128 -10.05 4.56 2.18
N GLY A 129 -9.11 3.65 2.00
CA GLY A 129 -8.07 3.76 0.99
C GLY A 129 -7.87 2.42 0.30
N TRP A 130 -7.41 2.46 -0.94
CA TRP A 130 -6.97 1.26 -1.64
C TRP A 130 -5.64 0.78 -1.08
N GLY A 131 -5.55 -0.51 -0.76
CA GLY A 131 -4.32 -1.14 -0.28
C GLY A 131 -4.05 -2.47 -0.96
N ILE A 132 -2.79 -2.86 -0.99
CA ILE A 132 -2.32 -4.21 -1.33
C ILE A 132 -1.80 -4.82 -0.04
N VAL A 133 -2.35 -5.97 0.34
CA VAL A 133 -1.97 -6.68 1.57
C VAL A 133 -1.07 -7.85 1.21
N TYR A 134 0.10 -7.94 1.86
CA TYR A 134 0.96 -9.11 1.76
C TYR A 134 1.03 -9.89 3.08
N PHE A 135 1.30 -11.18 2.95
CA PHE A 135 1.33 -12.15 4.05
C PHE A 135 2.64 -12.94 3.99
N ASP A 136 3.17 -13.27 5.17
CA ASP A 136 4.32 -14.18 5.35
C ASP A 136 3.87 -15.64 5.56
N VAL A 137 2.56 -15.88 5.69
CA VAL A 137 1.97 -17.20 5.90
C VAL A 137 0.72 -17.35 5.03
N GLU A 138 0.69 -18.35 4.15
CA GLU A 138 -0.46 -18.64 3.26
C GLU A 138 -1.78 -18.81 4.03
N ALA A 139 -1.74 -19.53 5.14
CA ALA A 139 -2.93 -19.80 5.94
C ALA A 139 -3.55 -18.53 6.54
N ASP A 140 -2.75 -17.49 6.78
CA ASP A 140 -3.26 -16.20 7.23
C ASP A 140 -3.89 -15.43 6.08
N ARG A 141 -3.32 -15.52 4.87
CA ARG A 141 -3.94 -15.01 3.64
C ARG A 141 -5.30 -15.65 3.41
N ASP A 142 -5.39 -16.97 3.47
CA ASP A 142 -6.64 -17.69 3.21
C ASP A 142 -7.73 -17.35 4.22
N ARG A 143 -7.35 -17.21 5.51
CA ARG A 143 -8.26 -16.76 6.56
C ARG A 143 -8.74 -15.33 6.29
N PHE A 144 -7.83 -14.43 5.96
CA PHE A 144 -8.16 -13.03 5.64
C PHE A 144 -9.15 -12.94 4.47
N VAL A 145 -8.90 -13.67 3.38
CA VAL A 145 -9.80 -13.75 2.21
C VAL A 145 -11.18 -14.25 2.62
N ALA A 146 -11.25 -15.29 3.44
CA ALA A 146 -12.51 -15.87 3.92
C ALA A 146 -13.30 -14.88 4.81
N ASP A 147 -12.62 -14.19 5.72
CA ASP A 147 -13.24 -13.27 6.68
C ASP A 147 -13.72 -11.96 6.01
N HIS A 148 -12.97 -11.46 5.04
CA HIS A 148 -13.28 -10.20 4.35
C HIS A 148 -14.14 -10.37 3.08
N GLY A 149 -14.50 -11.62 2.73
CA GLY A 149 -15.31 -11.90 1.53
C GLY A 149 -14.64 -11.45 0.23
N VAL A 150 -13.33 -11.23 0.25
CA VAL A 150 -12.55 -10.84 -0.91
C VAL A 150 -12.55 -12.05 -1.83
N SER A 151 -13.13 -11.93 -3.02
CA SER A 151 -12.99 -12.97 -4.05
C SER A 151 -11.58 -12.89 -4.64
N GLY A 152 -10.58 -13.26 -3.85
CA GLY A 152 -9.22 -13.41 -4.33
C GLY A 152 -9.21 -14.55 -5.34
N HIS A 153 -8.81 -14.25 -6.58
CA HIS A 153 -8.26 -15.31 -7.43
C HIS A 153 -7.12 -15.94 -6.63
N VAL A 154 -7.23 -17.22 -6.32
CA VAL A 154 -6.18 -17.98 -5.65
C VAL A 154 -5.25 -18.45 -6.76
N PRO A 155 -4.04 -17.87 -6.94
CA PRO A 155 -3.05 -18.53 -7.76
C PRO A 155 -2.74 -19.88 -7.14
N THR A 156 -3.08 -20.93 -7.86
CA THR A 156 -2.49 -22.25 -7.65
C THR A 156 -1.04 -22.16 -8.09
N ASN A 157 -0.11 -22.06 -7.14
CA ASN A 157 1.31 -22.22 -7.44
C ASN A 157 1.52 -23.69 -7.84
N GLY A 158 1.81 -23.94 -9.12
CA GLY A 158 2.05 -25.26 -9.69
C GLY A 158 3.52 -25.59 -9.79
#